data_AF-A0A2E8KAY1-F1
#
_entry.id   AF-A0A2E8KAY1-F1
#
_cell.length_a   1.000
_cell.length_b   1.000
_cell.length_c   1.000
_cell.angle_alpha   90.00
_cell.angle_beta   90.00
_cell.angle_gamma   90.00
#
_symmetry.space_group_name_H-M   'P 1'
#
loop_
_entity.id
_entity.type
_entity.pdbx_description
1 polymer ?
#
loop_
_entity_poly.entity_id
_entity_poly.type
_entity_poly.pdbx_seq_one_letter_code
_entity_poly.pdbx_strand_id
1 'polypeptide(L)'
;MNKLIPATILMCVANLSYATDLQVRVAEIVGYGIFDTTSTTSAAGFTSTSIARDSVKGVRFVEYTNDIPARLGVNFGIQYIINSTPKGKPIRLTSVVKFPEPGLQRPKGGLLYAESRHLGI
;
A
#
# COMPACT_ATOMS: atom_id res chain seq x y z
N MET A 1 34.01 65.55 -18.77
CA MET A 1 33.43 64.48 -19.63
C MET A 1 33.54 63.17 -18.86
N ASN A 2 32.60 62.87 -17.95
CA ASN A 2 32.63 61.62 -17.18
C ASN A 2 31.24 60.99 -17.25
N LYS A 3 31.08 59.92 -18.03
CA LYS A 3 29.86 59.10 -18.05
C LYS A 3 30.10 57.87 -17.17
N LEU A 4 29.47 57.85 -16.00
CA LEU A 4 29.38 56.67 -15.15
C LEU A 4 28.21 55.81 -15.64
N ILE A 5 28.49 54.59 -16.09
CA ILE A 5 27.50 53.58 -16.45
C ILE A 5 27.33 52.67 -15.23
N PRO A 6 26.13 52.52 -14.63
CA PRO A 6 25.95 51.55 -13.56
C PRO A 6 25.73 50.15 -14.15
N ALA A 7 26.68 49.26 -13.90
CA ALA A 7 26.56 47.84 -14.20
C ALA A 7 25.58 47.21 -13.19
N THR A 8 24.43 46.74 -13.68
CA THR A 8 23.43 46.05 -12.86
C THR A 8 23.81 44.57 -12.80
N ILE A 9 24.31 44.09 -11.66
CA ILE A 9 24.64 42.68 -11.44
C ILE A 9 23.32 41.94 -11.14
N LEU A 10 22.86 41.15 -12.10
CA LEU A 10 21.71 40.25 -11.94
C LEU A 10 22.15 38.99 -11.18
N MET A 11 21.82 38.94 -9.89
CA MET A 11 22.10 37.79 -9.02
C MET A 11 21.08 36.67 -9.31
N CYS A 12 21.44 35.72 -10.18
CA CYS A 12 20.66 34.50 -10.40
C CYS A 12 20.73 33.62 -9.15
N VAL A 13 19.70 33.66 -8.31
CA VAL A 13 19.54 32.71 -7.20
C VAL A 13 19.08 31.38 -7.79
N ALA A 14 20.02 30.47 -8.02
CA ALA A 14 19.69 29.10 -8.40
C ALA A 14 18.99 28.43 -7.19
N ASN A 15 17.67 28.23 -7.29
CA ASN A 15 16.94 27.40 -6.33
C ASN A 15 17.38 25.95 -6.51
N LEU A 16 18.40 25.53 -5.75
CA LEU A 16 18.74 24.11 -5.59
C LEU A 16 17.58 23.43 -4.86
N SER A 17 16.67 22.82 -5.63
CA SER A 17 15.71 21.88 -5.06
C SER A 17 16.48 20.63 -4.64
N TYR A 18 16.81 20.52 -3.36
CA TYR A 18 17.29 19.27 -2.78
C TYR A 18 16.15 18.25 -2.85
N ALA A 19 16.30 17.26 -3.73
CA ALA A 19 15.48 16.06 -3.68
C ALA A 19 15.80 15.31 -2.38
N THR A 20 15.02 15.56 -1.33
CA THR A 20 15.16 14.87 -0.05
C THR A 20 14.81 13.39 -0.26
N ASP A 21 15.78 12.49 -0.07
CA ASP A 21 15.53 11.06 -0.28
C ASP A 21 14.41 10.54 0.64
N LEU A 22 13.59 9.61 0.15
CA LEU A 22 12.51 9.03 0.94
C LEU A 22 13.11 8.06 1.96
N GLN A 23 13.02 8.40 3.23
CA GLN A 23 13.42 7.53 4.33
C GLN A 23 12.18 6.99 5.03
N VAL A 24 11.99 5.67 4.96
CA VAL A 24 11.02 4.95 5.80
C VAL A 24 11.73 4.61 7.10
N ARG A 25 11.30 5.23 8.20
CA ARG A 25 11.95 5.03 9.50
C ARG A 25 11.38 3.80 10.22
N VAL A 26 10.05 3.70 10.26
CA VAL A 26 9.33 2.67 11.02
C VAL A 26 8.05 2.30 10.28
N ALA A 27 7.72 1.01 10.28
CA ALA A 27 6.39 0.49 10.01
C ALA A 27 5.87 -0.21 11.27
N GLU A 28 4.69 0.19 11.75
CA GLU A 28 4.09 -0.31 12.99
C GLU A 28 2.78 -1.02 12.66
N ILE A 29 2.58 -2.24 13.19
CA ILE A 29 1.28 -2.88 13.16
C ILE A 29 0.49 -2.36 14.36
N VAL A 30 -0.60 -1.65 14.08
CA VAL A 30 -1.48 -1.05 15.09
C VAL A 30 -2.78 -1.84 15.28
N GLY A 31 -3.09 -2.74 14.34
CA GLY A 31 -4.26 -3.61 14.36
C GLY A 31 -3.96 -4.93 13.69
N TYR A 32 -4.48 -6.03 14.23
CA TYR A 32 -4.49 -7.33 13.55
C TYR A 32 -5.71 -8.12 14.02
N GLY A 33 -6.31 -8.92 13.14
CA GLY A 33 -7.47 -9.74 13.47
C GLY A 33 -8.66 -9.48 12.56
N ILE A 34 -9.86 -9.41 13.14
CA ILE A 34 -11.12 -9.40 12.39
C ILE A 34 -11.58 -7.96 12.13
N PHE A 35 -12.08 -7.73 10.92
CA PHE A 35 -12.60 -6.45 10.47
C PHE A 35 -14.01 -6.61 9.87
N ASP A 36 -14.83 -5.58 10.05
CA ASP A 36 -16.11 -5.43 9.36
C ASP A 36 -15.94 -4.45 8.19
N THR A 37 -16.78 -4.60 7.17
CA THR A 37 -16.84 -3.69 6.02
C THR A 37 -18.29 -3.27 5.80
N THR A 38 -18.53 -1.98 5.59
CA THR A 38 -19.88 -1.48 5.28
C THR A 38 -20.28 -1.71 3.82
N SER A 39 -19.30 -1.85 2.91
CA SER A 39 -19.55 -2.17 1.51
C SER A 39 -18.32 -2.84 0.88
N THR A 40 -18.50 -4.04 0.35
CA THR A 40 -17.51 -4.71 -0.50
C THR A 40 -17.80 -4.34 -1.95
N THR A 41 -16.87 -3.65 -2.61
CA THR A 41 -16.92 -3.49 -4.06
C THR A 41 -15.91 -4.46 -4.65
N SER A 42 -16.37 -5.60 -5.15
CA SER A 42 -15.51 -6.46 -5.96
C SER A 42 -15.08 -5.67 -7.18
N ALA A 43 -13.79 -5.35 -7.28
CA ALA A 43 -13.26 -4.72 -8.47
C ALA A 43 -13.21 -5.79 -9.55
N ALA A 44 -13.96 -5.58 -10.64
CA ALA A 44 -14.04 -6.52 -11.75
C ALA A 44 -12.63 -6.85 -12.27
N GLY A 45 -12.22 -8.08 -12.02
CA GLY A 45 -11.03 -8.73 -12.56
C GLY A 45 -11.34 -10.16 -12.93
N PHE A 46 -12.51 -10.40 -13.49
CA PHE A 46 -12.92 -11.70 -14.01
C PHE A 46 -12.24 -11.91 -15.36
N THR A 47 -11.02 -12.44 -15.35
CA THR A 47 -10.54 -13.23 -16.48
C THR A 47 -10.36 -14.66 -16.00
N SER A 48 -10.55 -15.64 -16.88
CA SER A 48 -10.45 -17.08 -16.55
C SER A 48 -9.07 -17.53 -16.04
N THR A 49 -8.13 -16.59 -15.87
CA THR A 49 -6.73 -16.79 -15.51
C THR A 49 -6.30 -16.01 -14.26
N SER A 50 -7.11 -15.11 -13.70
CA SER A 50 -6.76 -14.31 -12.51
C SER A 50 -7.67 -14.55 -11.30
N ILE A 51 -7.10 -14.48 -10.10
CA ILE A 51 -7.84 -14.47 -8.82
C ILE A 51 -8.55 -13.11 -8.68
N ALA A 52 -9.80 -13.12 -8.20
CA ALA A 52 -10.60 -11.91 -8.02
C ALA A 52 -9.92 -10.90 -7.07
N ARG A 53 -10.15 -9.60 -7.32
CA ARG A 53 -9.67 -8.51 -6.47
C ARG A 53 -10.85 -7.86 -5.78
N ASP A 54 -10.81 -7.80 -4.46
CA ASP A 54 -11.78 -7.03 -3.68
C ASP A 54 -11.18 -5.69 -3.26
N SER A 55 -11.97 -4.63 -3.42
CA SER A 55 -11.70 -3.33 -2.81
C SER A 55 -12.82 -3.06 -1.80
N VAL A 56 -12.43 -2.85 -0.54
CA VAL A 56 -13.39 -2.66 0.55
C VAL A 56 -13.38 -1.22 1.04
N LYS A 57 -14.55 -0.68 1.34
CA LYS A 57 -14.72 0.65 1.96
C LYS A 57 -15.37 0.51 3.33
N GLY A 58 -15.09 1.49 4.21
CA GLY A 58 -15.62 1.55 5.57
C GLY A 58 -15.17 0.37 6.42
N VAL A 59 -13.86 0.10 6.39
CA VAL A 59 -13.23 -0.93 7.23
C VAL A 59 -13.30 -0.49 8.69
N ARG A 60 -13.90 -1.33 9.54
CA ARG A 60 -14.01 -1.12 10.98
C ARG A 60 -13.35 -2.29 11.70
N PHE A 61 -12.49 -1.98 12.65
CA PHE A 61 -11.88 -3.00 13.50
C PHE A 61 -12.92 -3.65 14.42
N VAL A 62 -12.86 -4.98 14.54
CA VAL A 62 -13.78 -5.75 15.39
C VAL A 62 -13.04 -6.34 16.58
N GLU A 63 -11.95 -7.08 16.35
CA GLU A 63 -11.29 -7.86 17.40
C GLU A 63 -9.82 -8.15 17.10
N TYR A 64 -8.99 -8.13 18.15
CA TYR A 64 -7.60 -8.59 18.11
C TYR A 64 -7.55 -10.10 18.22
N THR A 65 -7.15 -10.79 17.16
CA THR A 65 -7.02 -12.26 17.18
C THR A 65 -6.09 -12.75 16.07
N ASN A 66 -5.44 -13.89 16.32
CA ASN A 66 -4.73 -14.66 15.29
C ASN A 66 -5.53 -15.90 14.86
N ASP A 67 -6.63 -16.20 15.56
CA ASP A 67 -7.51 -17.33 15.28
C ASP A 67 -8.67 -16.86 14.43
N ILE A 68 -8.56 -17.07 13.12
CA ILE A 68 -9.55 -16.65 12.15
C ILE A 68 -10.52 -17.80 11.86
N PRO A 69 -11.84 -17.64 12.08
CA PRO A 69 -12.80 -18.68 11.76
C PRO A 69 -12.88 -18.91 10.26
N ALA A 70 -12.72 -20.17 9.83
CA ALA A 70 -12.78 -20.59 8.43
C ALA A 70 -14.21 -20.65 7.88
N ARG A 71 -14.88 -19.50 7.80
CA ARG A 71 -16.23 -19.33 7.25
C ARG A 71 -16.25 -18.20 6.22
N LEU A 72 -17.15 -18.33 5.25
CA LEU A 72 -17.32 -17.31 4.21
C LEU A 72 -17.75 -15.96 4.82
N GLY A 73 -17.26 -14.87 4.25
CA GLY A 73 -17.62 -13.50 4.64
C GLY A 73 -16.82 -12.92 5.81
N VAL A 74 -15.85 -13.65 6.37
CA VAL A 74 -14.95 -13.10 7.40
C VAL A 74 -13.88 -12.25 6.72
N ASN A 75 -13.82 -10.96 7.06
CA ASN A 75 -12.70 -10.10 6.66
C ASN A 75 -11.69 -10.04 7.81
N PHE A 76 -10.42 -10.21 7.48
CA PHE A 76 -9.34 -10.18 8.44
C PHE A 76 -8.07 -9.63 7.79
N GLY A 77 -7.14 -9.16 8.62
CA GLY A 77 -5.88 -8.61 8.13
C GLY A 77 -5.10 -7.87 9.19
N ILE A 78 -4.33 -6.88 8.73
CA ILE A 78 -3.53 -6.00 9.58
C ILE A 78 -3.81 -4.54 9.23
N GLN A 79 -3.73 -3.68 10.24
CA GLN A 79 -3.70 -2.24 10.11
C GLN A 79 -2.32 -1.76 10.54
N TYR A 80 -1.71 -0.88 9.76
CA TYR A 80 -0.35 -0.42 10.00
C TYR A 80 -0.20 1.08 9.76
N ILE A 81 0.81 1.67 10.38
CA ILE A 81 1.25 3.05 10.18
C ILE A 81 2.67 3.02 9.63
N ILE A 82 2.95 3.87 8.63
CA ILE A 82 4.28 4.04 8.05
C ILE A 82 4.76 5.45 8.34
N ASN A 83 5.84 5.55 9.11
CA ASN A 83 6.48 6.81 9.43
C ASN A 83 7.61 7.07 8.43
N SER A 84 7.39 8.02 7.53
CA SER A 84 8.37 8.42 6.50
C SER A 84 8.80 9.88 6.61
N THR A 85 9.96 10.20 6.03
CA THR A 85 10.44 11.56 5.84
C THR A 85 10.99 11.70 4.41
N PRO A 86 10.67 12.77 3.67
CA PRO A 86 9.64 13.77 3.98
C PRO A 86 8.22 13.19 3.94
N LYS A 87 7.28 13.82 4.66
CA LYS A 87 5.86 13.44 4.63
C LYS A 87 5.28 13.64 3.22
N GLY A 88 4.36 12.78 2.82
CA GLY A 88 3.60 12.92 1.57
C GLY A 88 4.33 12.45 0.30
N LYS A 89 5.59 12.00 0.40
CA LYS A 89 6.23 11.32 -0.73
C LYS A 89 5.60 9.94 -0.95
N PRO A 90 5.32 9.54 -2.21
CA PRO A 90 4.78 8.23 -2.53
C PRO A 90 5.68 7.10 -2.02
N ILE A 91 5.10 6.07 -1.43
CA ILE A 91 5.80 4.89 -0.92
C ILE A 91 5.26 3.68 -1.67
N ARG A 92 6.15 2.89 -2.28
CA ARG A 92 5.76 1.61 -2.89
C ARG A 92 5.58 0.56 -1.82
N LEU A 93 4.40 -0.05 -1.74
CA LEU A 93 4.11 -1.12 -0.78
C LEU A 93 3.95 -2.44 -1.52
N THR A 94 4.48 -3.51 -0.92
CA THR A 94 4.23 -4.87 -1.41
C THR A 94 3.49 -5.65 -0.34
N SER A 95 2.24 -5.99 -0.62
CA SER A 95 1.47 -6.92 0.19
C SER A 95 1.79 -8.35 -0.23
N VAL A 96 2.09 -9.21 0.74
CA VAL A 96 2.35 -10.63 0.52
C VAL A 96 1.42 -11.43 1.42
N VAL A 97 0.54 -12.23 0.82
CA VAL A 97 -0.32 -13.17 1.53
C VAL A 97 0.24 -14.56 1.31
N LYS A 98 0.57 -15.27 2.38
CA LYS A 98 1.00 -16.67 2.33
C LYS A 98 -0.18 -17.55 2.69
N PHE A 99 -0.43 -18.56 1.86
CA PHE A 99 -1.50 -19.53 2.09
C PHE A 99 -0.92 -20.74 2.83
N PRO A 100 -1.67 -21.33 3.79
CA PRO A 100 -1.25 -22.57 4.43
C PRO A 100 -1.21 -23.71 3.41
N GLU A 101 -0.46 -24.77 3.71
CA GLU A 101 -0.42 -25.96 2.86
C GLU A 101 -1.82 -26.58 2.69
N PRO A 102 -2.17 -27.09 1.49
CA PRO A 102 -1.34 -27.21 0.29
C PRO A 102 -1.27 -25.95 -0.58
N GLY A 103 -1.89 -24.84 -0.16
CA GLY A 103 -2.00 -23.60 -0.91
C GLY A 103 -3.39 -23.39 -1.51
N LEU A 104 -3.56 -22.28 -2.24
CA LEU A 104 -4.82 -21.93 -2.87
C LEU A 104 -4.94 -22.59 -4.26
N GLN A 105 -5.99 -23.38 -4.46
CA GLN A 105 -6.26 -24.05 -5.73
C GLN A 105 -7.01 -23.13 -6.71
N ARG A 106 -6.66 -23.18 -8.00
CA ARG A 106 -7.49 -22.53 -9.03
C ARG A 106 -8.88 -23.18 -9.12
N PRO A 107 -9.94 -22.40 -9.41
CA PRO A 107 -11.29 -22.95 -9.58
C PRO A 107 -11.41 -24.06 -10.64
N LYS A 108 -10.55 -24.07 -11.66
CA LYS A 108 -10.53 -25.09 -12.72
C LYS A 108 -9.61 -26.29 -12.41
N GLY A 109 -9.12 -26.40 -11.18
CA GLY A 109 -8.14 -27.41 -10.76
C GLY A 109 -6.69 -27.11 -11.19
N GLY A 110 -5.76 -27.98 -10.79
CA GLY A 110 -4.34 -27.90 -11.15
C GLY A 110 -3.48 -27.14 -10.14
N LEU A 111 -2.80 -26.09 -10.61
CA LEU A 111 -1.78 -25.32 -9.87
C LEU A 111 -2.28 -24.82 -8.50
N LEU A 112 -1.43 -25.02 -7.49
CA LEU A 112 -1.58 -24.50 -6.14
C LEU A 112 -0.69 -23.26 -5.97
N TYR A 113 -1.26 -22.20 -5.40
CA TYR A 113 -0.51 -20.99 -5.02
C TYR A 113 -0.16 -21.03 -3.54
N ALA A 114 1.13 -21.01 -3.23
CA ALA A 114 1.60 -20.85 -1.85
C ALA A 114 1.56 -19.38 -1.39
N GLU A 115 1.62 -18.41 -2.30
CA GLU A 115 1.54 -17.00 -1.98
C GLU A 115 0.84 -16.16 -3.05
N SER A 116 0.39 -14.97 -2.65
CA SER A 116 -0.07 -13.88 -3.50
C SER A 116 0.75 -12.63 -3.19
N ARG A 117 1.23 -11.93 -4.22
CA ARG A 117 2.03 -10.71 -4.09
C ARG A 117 1.39 -9.56 -4.87
N HIS A 118 1.21 -8.43 -4.20
CA HIS A 118 0.58 -7.26 -4.78
C HIS A 118 1.36 -5.99 -4.50
N LEU A 119 1.63 -5.20 -5.54
CA LEU A 119 2.20 -3.87 -5.44
C LEU A 119 1.07 -2.85 -5.23
N GLY A 120 1.00 -2.29 -4.02
CA GLY A 120 0.19 -1.13 -3.70
C GLY A 120 0.89 0.15 -4.15
N ILE A 121 0.11 1.05 -4.75
CA ILE A 121 0.50 2.43 -5.10
C ILE A 121 0.14 3.39 -3.98
#